data_AF-A0A1B7WJ49-F1
#
_entry.id   AF-A0A1B7WJ49-F1
#
_cell.length_a   1.000
_cell.length_b   1.000
_cell.length_c   1.000
_cell.angle_alpha   90.00
_cell.angle_beta   90.00
_cell.angle_gamma   90.00
#
_symmetry.space_group_name_H-M   'P 1'
#
loop_
_entity.id
_entity.type
_entity.pdbx_description
1 polymer ?
#
loop_
_entity_poly.entity_id
_entity_poly.type
_entity_poly.pdbx_seq_one_letter_code
_entity_poly.pdbx_strand_id
1 'polypeptide(L)'
;MLQPSSISAHESNQNGKNPTPREYVKVIPPDRNQPLSTAGVDIQQELNRLEDIILSSMRIPLTGRTLVDEDKLLEQLDFIRLSLPAVFQESLDILAQKDEILLEAEEYGQQVVDVAQAKRAQILAESDIIRQAQREADQLRRQVQQDCEAMMQETIAEVERKRRACQQELEEMRQTAIAQAQEIEDGADKYADHVLGNMEQDIQEMLQIITNGRKQLRGDNPQRTANNSHNSKKSFPKSTTK
;
A
#
# COMPACT_ATOMS: atom_id res chain seq x y z
N MET A 1 -1.20 44.87 -5.67
CA MET A 1 -1.95 44.28 -4.55
C MET A 1 -2.98 43.33 -5.14
N LEU A 2 -2.73 42.03 -5.07
CA LEU A 2 -3.74 41.00 -5.36
C LEU A 2 -3.55 39.87 -4.34
N GLN A 3 -4.64 39.56 -3.65
CA GLN A 3 -4.75 38.46 -2.70
C GLN A 3 -4.80 37.12 -3.45
N PRO A 4 -4.36 36.00 -2.85
CA PRO A 4 -4.62 34.68 -3.41
C PRO A 4 -5.96 34.12 -2.92
N SER A 5 -6.78 33.71 -3.88
CA SER A 5 -8.00 32.92 -3.67
C SER A 5 -7.66 31.47 -3.33
N SER A 6 -8.35 30.96 -2.32
CA SER A 6 -8.38 29.59 -1.83
C SER A 6 -8.74 28.56 -2.91
N ILE A 7 -7.84 27.60 -3.17
CA ILE A 7 -8.11 26.39 -3.94
C ILE A 7 -8.38 25.23 -2.98
N SER A 8 -9.51 24.59 -3.28
CA SER A 8 -10.03 23.29 -2.85
C SER A 8 -8.97 22.23 -2.53
N ALA A 9 -9.09 21.60 -1.34
CA ALA A 9 -8.51 20.30 -1.05
C ALA A 9 -9.64 19.33 -0.72
N HIS A 10 -9.84 18.39 -1.65
CA HIS A 10 -10.72 17.25 -1.59
C HIS A 10 -10.26 16.27 -0.50
N GLU A 11 -11.23 15.71 0.22
CA GLU A 11 -11.25 14.42 0.91
C GLU A 11 -9.99 13.89 1.61
N SER A 12 -10.11 13.76 2.94
CA SER A 12 -9.56 12.62 3.68
C SER A 12 -10.55 12.22 4.76
N ASN A 13 -11.66 11.63 4.32
CA ASN A 13 -12.52 10.83 5.17
C ASN A 13 -12.03 9.40 5.09
N GLN A 14 -11.22 8.97 6.07
CA GLN A 14 -11.37 7.63 6.65
C GLN A 14 -10.43 7.43 7.85
N ASN A 15 -11.08 6.98 8.92
CA ASN A 15 -10.57 6.06 9.92
C ASN A 15 -9.77 6.63 11.10
N GLY A 16 -10.41 7.56 11.81
CA GLY A 16 -10.31 7.62 13.27
C GLY A 16 -11.52 6.95 13.91
N LYS A 17 -11.65 5.61 13.80
CA LYS A 17 -12.51 4.86 14.73
C LYS A 17 -11.83 4.88 16.10
N ASN A 18 -11.88 6.04 16.73
CA ASN A 18 -11.80 6.13 18.16
C ASN A 18 -12.97 5.26 18.65
N PRO A 19 -12.75 4.13 19.35
CA PRO A 19 -13.87 3.45 19.96
C PRO A 19 -14.55 4.51 20.82
N THR A 20 -15.81 4.78 20.52
CA THR A 20 -16.68 5.57 21.39
C THR A 20 -16.36 5.15 22.82
N PRO A 21 -16.11 6.07 23.76
CA PRO A 21 -16.03 5.69 25.16
C PRO A 21 -17.34 4.95 25.42
N ARG A 22 -17.29 3.61 25.49
CA ARG A 22 -18.39 2.81 26.01
C ARG A 22 -18.74 3.55 27.27
N GLU A 23 -20.00 4.01 27.35
CA GLU A 23 -20.56 4.58 28.56
C GLU A 23 -19.91 3.83 29.69
N TYR A 24 -18.99 4.49 30.39
CA TYR A 24 -18.69 4.06 31.73
C TYR A 24 -20.06 4.14 32.33
N VAL A 25 -20.72 2.98 32.48
CA VAL A 25 -21.89 2.85 33.32
C VAL A 25 -21.36 3.48 34.58
N LYS A 26 -21.79 4.71 34.81
CA LYS A 26 -21.57 5.39 36.05
C LYS A 26 -22.39 4.52 36.96
N VAL A 27 -21.75 3.47 37.49
CA VAL A 27 -22.21 2.78 38.67
C VAL A 27 -22.03 3.89 39.70
N ILE A 28 -23.03 4.77 39.72
CA ILE A 28 -23.29 5.63 40.84
C ILE A 28 -23.46 4.58 41.93
N PRO A 29 -22.49 4.40 42.85
CA PRO A 29 -22.79 3.63 44.04
C PRO A 29 -24.08 4.25 44.56
N PRO A 30 -25.14 3.46 44.86
CA PRO A 30 -26.41 4.04 45.28
C PRO A 30 -26.08 5.10 46.32
N ASP A 31 -26.48 6.35 46.03
CA ASP A 31 -26.30 7.46 46.95
C ASP A 31 -27.16 7.14 48.17
N ARG A 32 -26.57 6.39 49.08
CA ARG A 32 -27.18 5.88 50.30
C ARG A 32 -26.54 6.57 51.50
N ASN A 33 -26.22 7.85 51.33
CA ASN A 33 -26.18 8.79 52.45
C ASN A 33 -27.59 9.31 52.77
N GLN A 34 -28.61 8.48 52.65
CA GLN A 34 -29.73 8.61 53.56
C GLN A 34 -29.21 8.10 54.90
N PRO A 35 -29.04 8.95 55.92
CA PRO A 35 -28.93 8.40 57.26
C PRO A 35 -30.17 7.52 57.41
N LEU A 36 -29.97 6.23 57.66
CA LEU A 36 -31.03 5.44 58.28
C LEU A 36 -31.25 6.13 59.62
N SER A 37 -32.14 7.12 59.63
CA SER A 37 -32.81 7.56 60.83
C SER A 37 -33.66 6.36 61.21
N THR A 38 -33.02 5.41 61.89
CA THR A 38 -33.70 4.46 62.74
C THR A 38 -34.55 5.30 63.67
N ALA A 39 -35.82 5.48 63.32
CA ALA A 39 -36.89 5.71 64.28
C ALA A 39 -37.12 4.43 65.10
N GLY A 40 -36.03 3.73 65.42
CA GLY A 40 -35.97 2.52 66.22
C GLY A 40 -35.64 2.95 67.63
N VAL A 41 -36.34 2.36 68.59
CA VAL A 41 -36.15 2.59 70.01
C VAL A 41 -34.67 2.42 70.35
N ASP A 42 -34.03 3.49 70.82
CA ASP A 42 -32.65 3.42 71.28
C ASP A 42 -32.64 2.78 72.67
N ILE A 43 -32.33 1.48 72.71
CA ILE A 43 -32.31 0.68 73.94
C ILE A 43 -31.35 1.28 74.96
N GLN A 44 -30.28 1.97 74.53
CA GLN A 44 -29.38 2.67 75.46
C GLN A 44 -30.10 3.82 76.16
N GLN A 45 -30.94 4.58 75.45
CA GLN A 45 -31.73 5.65 76.05
C GLN A 45 -32.78 5.12 77.01
N GLU A 46 -33.44 4.01 76.68
CA GLU A 46 -34.44 3.40 77.56
C GLU A 46 -33.83 2.75 78.82
N LEU A 47 -32.62 2.18 78.70
CA LEU A 47 -31.85 1.71 79.84
C LEU A 47 -31.36 2.86 80.72
N ASN A 48 -30.90 3.97 80.12
CA ASN A 48 -30.53 5.17 80.86
C ASN A 48 -31.74 5.75 81.60
N ARG A 49 -32.92 5.74 80.98
CA ARG A 49 -34.17 6.18 81.61
C ARG A 49 -34.57 5.29 82.79
N LEU A 50 -34.35 3.98 82.68
CA LEU A 50 -34.52 3.04 83.79
C LEU A 50 -33.53 3.33 84.93
N GLU A 51 -32.28 3.62 84.59
CA GLU A 51 -31.25 4.03 85.54
C GLU A 51 -31.63 5.33 86.25
N ASP A 52 -32.11 6.34 85.52
CA ASP A 52 -32.56 7.62 86.08
C ASP A 52 -33.73 7.45 87.06
N ILE A 53 -34.69 6.57 86.76
CA ILE A 53 -35.80 6.23 87.67
C ILE A 53 -35.26 5.66 88.99
N ILE A 54 -34.21 4.83 88.93
CA ILE A 54 -33.56 4.25 90.11
C ILE A 54 -32.73 5.30 90.86
N LEU A 55 -31.96 6.15 90.16
CA LEU A 55 -31.10 7.17 90.77
C LEU A 55 -31.88 8.33 91.42
N SER A 56 -33.01 8.71 90.84
CA SER A 56 -33.87 9.79 91.35
C SER A 56 -34.73 9.39 92.55
N SER A 57 -34.74 8.11 92.90
CA SER A 57 -35.61 7.55 93.93
C SER A 57 -35.01 7.65 95.35
N MET A 58 -35.88 7.66 96.37
CA MET A 58 -35.46 8.01 97.73
C MET A 58 -34.60 6.89 98.34
N ARG A 59 -33.33 7.19 98.64
CA ARG A 59 -32.42 6.25 99.28
C ARG A 59 -32.63 6.23 100.80
N ILE A 60 -32.84 5.05 101.37
CA ILE A 60 -33.06 4.89 102.81
C ILE A 60 -31.69 4.83 103.52
N PRO A 61 -31.36 5.81 104.38
CA PRO A 61 -30.05 5.87 105.04
C PRO A 61 -29.84 4.66 105.97
N LEU A 62 -28.58 4.22 106.11
CA LEU A 62 -28.13 3.02 106.85
C LEU A 62 -28.63 1.64 106.36
N THR A 63 -29.57 1.55 105.42
CA THR A 63 -30.14 0.24 104.99
C THR A 63 -29.65 -0.25 103.62
N GLY A 64 -28.97 0.61 102.86
CA GLY A 64 -28.53 0.30 101.49
C GLY A 64 -29.67 0.11 100.47
N ARG A 65 -30.93 0.29 100.89
CA ARG A 65 -32.13 0.09 100.07
C ARG A 65 -32.60 1.41 99.46
N THR A 66 -33.22 1.29 98.29
CA THR A 66 -33.78 2.42 97.54
C THR A 66 -35.28 2.19 97.38
N LEU A 67 -36.07 3.20 97.70
CA LEU A 67 -37.53 3.16 97.56
C LEU A 67 -37.89 3.68 96.17
N VAL A 68 -38.29 2.78 95.27
CA VAL A 68 -38.62 3.08 93.88
C VAL A 68 -40.15 3.00 93.68
N ASP A 69 -40.67 3.82 92.78
CA ASP A 69 -42.05 3.73 92.29
C ASP A 69 -42.19 2.47 91.41
N GLU A 70 -42.86 1.46 91.94
CA GLU A 70 -43.02 0.15 91.29
C GLU A 70 -43.70 0.27 89.93
N ASP A 71 -44.76 1.08 89.83
CA ASP A 71 -45.55 1.21 88.61
C ASP A 71 -44.71 1.79 87.46
N LYS A 72 -43.93 2.84 87.74
CA LYS A 72 -43.05 3.48 86.73
C LYS A 72 -41.88 2.59 86.32
N LEU A 73 -41.31 1.84 87.27
CA LEU A 73 -40.20 0.93 87.00
C LEU A 73 -40.66 -0.25 86.13
N LEU A 74 -41.82 -0.82 86.45
CA LEU A 74 -42.41 -1.93 85.70
C LEU A 74 -42.84 -1.47 84.29
N GLU A 75 -43.43 -0.29 84.14
CA GLU A 75 -43.78 0.26 82.82
C GLU A 75 -42.55 0.43 81.92
N GLN A 76 -41.46 0.97 82.47
CA GLN A 76 -40.20 1.13 81.72
C GLN A 76 -39.56 -0.23 81.37
N LEU A 77 -39.60 -1.19 82.28
CA LEU A 77 -39.08 -2.54 82.04
C LEU A 77 -39.91 -3.28 80.98
N ASP A 78 -41.24 -3.14 81.01
CA ASP A 78 -42.14 -3.74 80.02
C ASP A 78 -41.95 -3.11 78.65
N PHE A 79 -41.73 -1.79 78.57
CA PHE A 79 -41.38 -1.12 77.32
C PHE A 79 -40.09 -1.67 76.71
N ILE A 80 -39.02 -1.82 77.50
CA ILE A 80 -37.77 -2.43 77.05
C ILE A 80 -38.01 -3.88 76.61
N ARG A 81 -38.77 -4.65 77.39
CA ARG A 81 -39.06 -6.06 77.09
C ARG A 81 -39.85 -6.25 75.80
N LEU A 82 -40.78 -5.34 75.49
CA LEU A 82 -41.60 -5.40 74.28
C LEU A 82 -40.84 -4.91 73.04
N SER A 83 -39.94 -3.92 73.19
CA SER A 83 -39.21 -3.31 72.07
C SER A 83 -37.94 -4.07 71.67
N LEU A 84 -37.24 -4.67 72.63
CA LEU A 84 -35.95 -5.34 72.43
C LEU A 84 -35.96 -6.50 71.42
N PRO A 85 -36.96 -7.40 71.38
CA PRO A 85 -37.01 -8.48 70.39
C PRO A 85 -37.07 -7.98 68.95
N ALA A 86 -37.82 -6.90 68.70
CA ALA A 86 -37.98 -6.33 67.36
C ALA A 86 -36.65 -5.73 66.85
N VAL A 87 -35.91 -5.02 67.71
CA VAL A 87 -34.62 -4.43 67.35
C VAL A 87 -33.55 -5.50 67.10
N PHE A 88 -33.56 -6.61 67.85
CA PHE A 88 -32.66 -7.73 67.54
C PHE A 88 -32.99 -8.40 66.22
N GLN A 89 -34.28 -8.56 65.89
CA GLN A 89 -34.68 -9.11 64.60
C GLN A 89 -34.23 -8.21 63.44
N GLU A 90 -34.45 -6.89 63.54
CA GLU A 90 -33.97 -5.92 62.55
C GLU A 90 -32.45 -5.97 62.40
N SER A 91 -31.71 -6.10 63.51
CA SER A 91 -30.25 -6.24 63.47
C SER A 91 -29.79 -7.52 62.74
N LEU A 92 -30.49 -8.64 62.95
CA LEU A 92 -30.23 -9.89 62.22
C LEU A 92 -30.53 -9.75 60.73
N ASP A 93 -31.62 -9.07 60.37
CA ASP A 93 -31.98 -8.82 58.98
C ASP A 93 -30.94 -7.93 58.28
N ILE A 94 -30.43 -6.90 58.97
CA ILE A 94 -29.33 -6.05 58.47
C ILE A 94 -28.05 -6.87 58.26
N LEU A 95 -27.71 -7.77 59.18
CA LEU A 95 -26.54 -8.65 59.02
C LEU A 95 -26.70 -9.59 57.82
N ALA A 96 -27.87 -10.18 57.65
CA ALA A 96 -28.16 -11.03 56.49
C ALA A 96 -28.05 -10.24 55.17
N GLN A 97 -28.61 -9.02 55.12
CA GLN A 97 -28.49 -8.13 53.95
C GLN A 97 -27.04 -7.73 53.68
N LYS A 98 -26.25 -7.47 54.72
CA LYS A 98 -24.82 -7.17 54.58
C LYS A 98 -24.07 -8.35 53.93
N ASP A 99 -24.31 -9.56 54.41
CA ASP A 99 -23.64 -10.75 53.89
C ASP A 99 -24.04 -11.03 52.43
N GLU A 100 -25.31 -10.80 52.06
CA GLU A 100 -25.78 -10.84 50.67
C GLU A 100 -25.08 -9.80 49.79
N ILE A 101 -24.99 -8.55 50.23
CA ILE A 101 -24.30 -7.48 49.50
C ILE A 101 -22.81 -7.80 49.33
N LEU A 102 -22.16 -8.36 50.35
CA LEU A 102 -20.75 -8.75 50.26
C LEU A 102 -20.55 -9.84 49.21
N LEU A 103 -21.42 -10.86 49.18
CA LEU A 103 -21.36 -11.92 48.19
C LEU A 103 -21.56 -11.37 46.77
N GLU A 104 -22.58 -10.52 46.56
CA GLU A 104 -22.84 -9.90 45.26
C GLU A 104 -21.65 -9.03 44.81
N ALA A 105 -21.06 -8.26 45.73
CA ALA A 105 -19.89 -7.42 45.44
C ALA A 105 -18.65 -8.26 45.08
N GLU A 106 -18.44 -9.40 45.74
CA GLU A 106 -17.36 -10.33 45.43
C GLU A 106 -17.56 -10.96 44.05
N GLU A 107 -18.76 -11.46 43.75
CA GLU A 107 -19.09 -12.03 42.43
C GLU A 107 -18.92 -11.00 41.31
N TYR A 108 -19.45 -9.78 41.52
CA TYR A 108 -19.30 -8.70 40.57
C TYR A 108 -17.83 -8.31 40.38
N GLY A 109 -17.07 -8.19 41.48
CA GLY A 109 -15.64 -7.91 41.44
C GLY A 109 -14.88 -8.95 40.62
N GLN A 110 -15.18 -10.24 40.82
CA GLN A 110 -14.58 -11.33 40.06
C GLN A 110 -14.96 -11.24 38.57
N GLN A 111 -16.23 -10.98 38.27
CA GLN A 111 -16.69 -10.83 36.89
C GLN A 111 -15.98 -9.67 36.17
N VAL A 112 -15.79 -8.53 36.84
CA VAL A 112 -15.07 -7.38 36.26
C VAL A 112 -13.62 -7.75 35.93
N VAL A 113 -12.94 -8.48 36.82
CA VAL A 113 -11.57 -8.95 36.59
C VAL A 113 -11.52 -9.91 35.41
N ASP A 114 -12.43 -10.87 35.33
CA ASP A 114 -12.46 -11.87 34.24
C ASP A 114 -12.72 -11.21 32.89
N VAL A 115 -13.67 -10.27 32.83
CA VAL A 115 -13.96 -9.50 31.60
C VAL A 115 -12.77 -8.65 31.20
N ALA A 116 -12.09 -7.99 32.15
CA ALA A 116 -10.91 -7.19 31.88
C ALA A 116 -9.74 -8.04 31.34
N GLN A 117 -9.52 -9.23 31.93
CA GLN A 117 -8.49 -10.17 31.48
C GLN A 117 -8.81 -10.71 30.07
N ALA A 118 -10.06 -11.12 29.82
CA ALA A 118 -10.49 -11.57 28.50
C ALA A 118 -10.31 -10.46 27.45
N LYS A 119 -10.67 -9.21 27.78
CA LYS A 119 -10.50 -8.09 26.87
C LYS A 119 -9.02 -7.79 26.59
N ARG A 120 -8.16 -7.85 27.62
CA ARG A 120 -6.71 -7.72 27.46
C ARG A 120 -6.14 -8.78 26.53
N ALA A 121 -6.53 -10.04 26.71
CA ALA A 121 -6.08 -11.15 25.86
C ALA A 121 -6.50 -10.92 24.40
N GLN A 122 -7.74 -10.46 24.17
CA GLN A 122 -8.22 -10.12 22.83
C GLN A 122 -7.39 -9.00 22.17
N ILE A 123 -7.12 -7.91 22.89
CA ILE A 123 -6.33 -6.77 22.35
C ILE A 123 -4.91 -7.21 22.02
N LEU A 124 -4.29 -8.04 22.86
CA LEU A 124 -2.94 -8.55 22.61
C LEU A 124 -2.91 -9.44 21.37
N ALA A 125 -3.86 -10.35 21.22
CA ALA A 125 -3.99 -11.19 20.04
C ALA A 125 -4.19 -10.35 18.76
N GLU A 126 -5.02 -9.31 18.80
CA GLU A 126 -5.20 -8.38 17.68
C GLU A 126 -3.88 -7.63 17.36
N SER A 127 -3.14 -7.19 18.37
CA SER A 127 -1.84 -6.53 18.19
C SER A 127 -0.81 -7.47 17.56
N ASP A 128 -0.78 -8.74 17.96
CA ASP A 128 0.13 -9.74 17.41
C ASP A 128 -0.17 -10.03 15.94
N ILE A 129 -1.45 -10.14 15.57
CA ILE A 129 -1.88 -10.28 14.17
C ILE A 129 -1.42 -9.08 13.34
N ILE A 130 -1.63 -7.85 13.85
CA ILE A 130 -1.20 -6.63 13.15
C ILE A 130 0.33 -6.60 12.97
N ARG A 131 1.10 -6.93 14.02
CA ARG A 131 2.56 -7.00 13.95
C ARG A 131 3.05 -8.07 12.99
N GLN A 132 2.37 -9.22 12.93
CA GLN A 132 2.68 -10.28 11.99
C GLN A 132 2.42 -9.83 10.56
N ALA A 133 1.23 -9.27 10.29
CA ALA A 133 0.87 -8.74 8.98
C ALA A 133 1.82 -7.63 8.51
N GLN A 134 2.26 -6.74 9.41
CA GLN A 134 3.27 -5.72 9.11
C GLN A 134 4.61 -6.34 8.72
N ARG A 135 5.09 -7.35 9.47
CA ARG A 135 6.34 -8.04 9.15
C ARG A 135 6.29 -8.73 7.79
N GLU A 136 5.18 -9.39 7.49
CA GLU A 136 4.94 -10.04 6.20
C GLU A 136 4.87 -9.03 5.05
N ALA A 137 4.15 -7.92 5.24
CA ALA A 137 4.08 -6.84 4.27
C ALA A 137 5.46 -6.22 3.99
N ASP A 138 6.25 -5.97 5.02
CA ASP A 138 7.61 -5.44 4.88
C ASP A 138 8.54 -6.43 4.17
N GLN A 139 8.40 -7.72 4.46
CA GLN A 139 9.14 -8.77 3.75
C GLN A 139 8.74 -8.84 2.27
N LEU A 140 7.45 -8.81 1.97
CA LEU A 140 6.95 -8.80 0.60
C LEU A 140 7.45 -7.57 -0.16
N ARG A 141 7.40 -6.38 0.46
CA ARG A 141 7.93 -5.15 -0.15
C ARG A 141 9.42 -5.25 -0.46
N ARG A 142 10.22 -5.80 0.47
CA ARG A 142 11.65 -6.03 0.23
C ARG A 142 11.87 -7.02 -0.91
N GLN A 143 11.10 -8.11 -0.96
CA GLN A 143 11.20 -9.10 -2.02
C GLN A 143 10.86 -8.49 -3.38
N VAL A 144 9.73 -7.80 -3.50
CA VAL A 144 9.31 -7.14 -4.75
C VAL A 144 10.34 -6.12 -5.20
N GLN A 145 10.91 -5.34 -4.27
CA GLN A 145 11.96 -4.38 -4.61
C GLN A 145 13.21 -5.08 -5.19
N GLN A 146 13.66 -6.16 -4.55
CA GLN A 146 14.79 -6.96 -5.04
C GLN A 146 14.50 -7.59 -6.40
N ASP A 147 13.30 -8.14 -6.59
CA ASP A 147 12.88 -8.76 -7.85
C ASP A 147 12.81 -7.73 -8.98
N CYS A 148 12.27 -6.53 -8.70
CA CYS A 148 12.25 -5.43 -9.66
C CYS A 148 13.65 -4.96 -10.03
N GLU A 149 14.55 -4.80 -9.05
CA GLU A 149 15.94 -4.42 -9.29
C GLU A 149 16.67 -5.48 -10.14
N ALA A 150 16.47 -6.77 -9.83
CA ALA A 150 17.05 -7.87 -10.60
C ALA A 150 16.52 -7.89 -12.04
N MET A 151 15.21 -7.77 -12.23
CA MET A 151 14.58 -7.73 -13.55
C MET A 151 15.05 -6.52 -14.38
N MET A 152 15.22 -5.36 -13.75
CA MET A 152 15.77 -4.18 -14.42
C MET A 152 17.22 -4.40 -14.84
N GLN A 153 18.06 -4.97 -13.98
CA GLN A 153 19.46 -5.27 -14.31
C GLN A 153 19.57 -6.27 -15.46
N GLU A 154 18.74 -7.32 -15.44
CA GLU A 154 18.66 -8.29 -16.52
C GLU A 154 18.22 -7.63 -17.83
N THR A 155 17.17 -6.81 -17.79
CA THR A 155 16.67 -6.09 -18.97
C THR A 155 17.74 -5.17 -19.56
N ILE A 156 18.47 -4.43 -18.72
CA ILE A 156 19.58 -3.57 -19.17
C ILE A 156 20.67 -4.42 -19.84
N ALA A 157 21.05 -5.54 -19.22
CA ALA A 157 22.04 -6.44 -19.78
C ALA A 157 21.59 -7.05 -21.13
N GLU A 158 20.32 -7.41 -21.28
CA GLU A 158 19.78 -7.90 -22.54
C GLU A 158 19.80 -6.83 -23.65
N VAL A 159 19.37 -5.61 -23.32
CA VAL A 159 19.38 -4.48 -24.26
C VAL A 159 20.81 -4.19 -24.71
N GLU A 160 21.77 -4.20 -23.79
CA GLU A 160 23.19 -4.04 -24.13
C GLU A 160 23.70 -5.16 -25.04
N ARG A 161 23.37 -6.42 -24.76
CA ARG A 161 23.75 -7.56 -25.62
C ARG A 161 23.19 -7.38 -27.03
N LYS A 162 21.90 -7.08 -27.16
CA LYS A 162 21.25 -6.85 -28.46
C LYS A 162 21.85 -5.67 -29.20
N ARG A 163 22.15 -4.58 -28.49
CA ARG A 163 22.81 -3.40 -29.07
C ARG A 163 24.19 -3.75 -29.62
N ARG A 164 25.01 -4.51 -28.88
CA ARG A 164 26.35 -4.92 -29.33
C ARG A 164 26.28 -5.84 -30.55
N ALA A 165 25.38 -6.83 -30.54
CA ALA A 165 25.18 -7.72 -31.68
C ALA A 165 24.79 -6.95 -32.94
N CYS A 166 23.79 -6.07 -32.85
CA CYS A 166 23.37 -5.22 -33.96
C CYS A 166 24.51 -4.31 -34.47
N GLN A 167 25.31 -3.74 -33.56
CA GLN A 167 26.49 -2.94 -33.95
C GLN A 167 27.53 -3.76 -34.71
N GLN A 168 27.77 -5.01 -34.32
CA GLN A 168 28.69 -5.90 -35.01
C GLN A 168 28.16 -6.27 -36.41
N GLU A 169 26.90 -6.68 -36.50
CA GLU A 169 26.25 -7.01 -37.77
C GLU A 169 26.24 -5.81 -38.74
N LEU A 170 25.97 -4.61 -38.24
CA LEU A 170 26.03 -3.38 -39.06
C LEU A 170 27.44 -3.10 -39.58
N GLU A 171 28.47 -3.30 -38.76
CA GLU A 171 29.85 -3.09 -39.17
C GLU A 171 30.30 -4.13 -40.20
N GLU A 172 29.93 -5.41 -40.02
CA GLU A 172 30.17 -6.47 -41.00
C GLU A 172 29.45 -6.21 -42.33
N MET A 173 28.19 -5.79 -42.28
CA MET A 173 27.42 -5.41 -43.46
C MET A 173 28.07 -4.22 -44.17
N ARG A 174 28.52 -3.20 -43.42
CA ARG A 174 29.21 -2.03 -43.96
C ARG A 174 30.51 -2.44 -44.66
N GLN A 175 31.33 -3.29 -44.04
CA GLN A 175 32.57 -3.77 -44.63
C GLN A 175 32.33 -4.57 -45.90
N THR A 176 31.33 -5.45 -45.89
CA THR A 176 30.94 -6.25 -47.06
C THR A 176 30.47 -5.35 -48.20
N ALA A 177 29.62 -4.37 -47.91
CA ALA A 177 29.13 -3.43 -48.93
C ALA A 177 30.26 -2.61 -49.55
N ILE A 178 31.24 -2.17 -48.75
CA ILE A 178 32.43 -1.47 -49.26
C ILE A 178 33.27 -2.38 -50.15
N ALA A 179 33.53 -3.61 -49.72
CA ALA A 179 34.29 -4.57 -50.52
C ALA A 179 33.60 -4.88 -51.85
N GLN A 180 32.27 -5.08 -51.84
CA GLN A 180 31.49 -5.29 -53.06
C GLN A 180 31.50 -4.06 -53.98
N ALA A 181 31.40 -2.86 -53.43
CA ALA A 181 31.49 -1.64 -54.21
C ALA A 181 32.86 -1.51 -54.90
N GLN A 182 33.94 -1.78 -54.18
CA GLN A 182 35.31 -1.79 -54.72
C GLN A 182 35.47 -2.85 -55.83
N GLU A 183 34.94 -4.06 -55.62
CA GLU A 183 34.99 -5.11 -56.64
C GLU A 183 34.22 -4.73 -57.91
N ILE A 184 33.05 -4.08 -57.76
CA ILE A 184 32.27 -3.57 -58.90
C ILE A 184 33.03 -2.45 -59.63
N GLU A 185 33.66 -1.53 -58.90
CA GLU A 185 34.48 -0.44 -59.48
C GLU A 185 35.66 -1.02 -60.27
N ASP A 186 36.45 -1.91 -59.66
CA ASP A 186 37.57 -2.59 -60.32
C ASP A 186 37.13 -3.40 -61.55
N GLY A 187 35.97 -4.06 -61.48
CA GLY A 187 35.40 -4.83 -62.58
C GLY A 187 34.95 -3.93 -63.73
N ALA A 188 34.35 -2.78 -63.43
CA ALA A 188 33.92 -1.79 -64.42
C ALA A 188 35.13 -1.14 -65.12
N ASP A 189 36.18 -0.80 -64.37
CA ASP A 189 37.42 -0.24 -64.92
C ASP A 189 38.10 -1.23 -65.88
N LYS A 190 38.25 -2.49 -65.47
CA LYS A 190 38.81 -3.55 -66.33
C LYS A 190 37.97 -3.77 -67.59
N TYR A 191 36.64 -3.73 -67.46
CA TYR A 191 35.76 -3.85 -68.60
C TYR A 191 35.90 -2.65 -69.55
N ALA A 192 35.98 -1.43 -69.02
CA ALA A 192 36.20 -0.22 -69.81
C ALA A 192 37.52 -0.28 -70.58
N ASP A 193 38.63 -0.65 -69.92
CA ASP A 193 39.92 -0.85 -70.56
C ASP A 193 39.87 -1.90 -71.67
N HIS A 194 39.19 -3.02 -71.44
CA HIS A 194 39.04 -4.06 -72.44
C HIS A 194 38.25 -3.59 -73.66
N VAL A 195 37.10 -2.92 -73.44
CA VAL A 195 36.27 -2.37 -74.53
C VAL A 195 37.04 -1.31 -75.32
N LEU A 196 37.74 -0.40 -74.63
CA LEU A 196 38.55 0.64 -75.27
C LEU A 196 39.72 0.05 -76.05
N GLY A 197 40.40 -0.97 -75.51
CA GLY A 197 41.49 -1.68 -76.20
C GLY A 197 41.02 -2.40 -77.46
N ASN A 198 39.85 -3.05 -77.41
CA ASN A 198 39.24 -3.67 -78.60
C ASN A 198 38.91 -2.62 -79.67
N MET A 199 38.31 -1.48 -79.27
CA MET A 199 38.02 -0.38 -80.19
C MET A 199 39.28 0.22 -80.80
N GLU A 200 40.37 0.33 -80.03
CA GLU A 200 41.66 0.78 -80.54
C GLU A 200 42.17 -0.16 -81.64
N GLN A 201 42.13 -1.47 -81.41
CA GLN A 201 42.57 -2.48 -82.36
C GLN A 201 41.74 -2.44 -83.66
N ASP A 202 40.41 -2.33 -83.55
CA ASP A 202 39.50 -2.21 -84.70
C ASP A 202 39.83 -0.97 -85.55
N ILE A 203 40.10 0.17 -84.89
CA ILE A 203 40.48 1.42 -85.58
C ILE A 203 41.83 1.25 -86.26
N GLN A 204 42.81 0.62 -85.61
CA GLN A 204 44.13 0.36 -86.20
C GLN A 204 44.04 -0.52 -87.45
N GLU A 205 43.23 -1.58 -87.41
CA GLU A 205 42.98 -2.45 -88.56
C GLU A 205 42.33 -1.67 -89.71
N MET A 206 41.31 -0.87 -89.41
CA MET A 206 40.64 -0.05 -90.43
C MET A 206 41.60 0.98 -91.05
N LEU A 207 42.46 1.61 -90.24
CA LEU A 207 43.50 2.53 -90.74
C LEU A 207 44.53 1.80 -91.62
N GLN A 208 44.89 0.56 -91.29
CA GLN A 208 45.79 -0.26 -92.10
C GLN A 208 45.15 -0.61 -93.45
N ILE A 209 43.87 -1.00 -93.46
CA ILE A 209 43.10 -1.25 -94.68
C ILE A 209 43.03 0.01 -95.54
N ILE A 210 42.70 1.17 -94.97
CA ILE A 210 42.65 2.45 -95.70
C ILE A 210 44.02 2.79 -96.27
N THR A 211 45.09 2.60 -95.50
CA THR A 211 46.46 2.88 -95.94
C THR A 211 46.85 1.98 -97.12
N ASN A 212 46.52 0.69 -97.05
CA ASN A 212 46.76 -0.26 -98.12
C ASN A 212 45.92 0.06 -99.38
N GLY A 213 44.64 0.37 -99.22
CA GLY A 213 43.76 0.82 -100.32
C GLY A 213 44.26 2.10 -100.99
N ARG A 214 44.71 3.09 -100.20
CA ARG A 214 45.35 4.31 -100.71
C ARG A 214 46.66 4.03 -101.46
N LYS A 215 47.47 3.06 -100.98
CA LYS A 215 48.70 2.63 -101.69
C LYS A 215 48.36 1.97 -103.02
N GLN A 216 47.32 1.11 -103.10
CA GLN A 216 46.86 0.51 -104.36
C GLN A 216 46.42 1.58 -105.37
N LEU A 217 45.60 2.55 -104.96
CA LEU A 217 45.18 3.65 -105.84
C LEU A 217 46.33 4.54 -106.32
N ARG A 218 47.44 4.63 -105.55
CA ARG A 218 48.66 5.32 -105.98
C ARG A 218 49.57 4.46 -106.87
N GLY A 219 49.48 3.14 -106.77
CA GLY A 219 50.19 2.18 -107.63
C GLY A 219 49.52 2.01 -109.00
N ASP A 220 48.21 2.24 -109.11
CA ASP A 220 47.42 2.05 -110.33
C ASP A 220 47.31 3.33 -111.20
N ASN A 221 48.33 4.19 -111.16
CA ASN A 221 48.39 5.35 -112.06
C ASN A 221 49.77 5.56 -112.70
N PRO A 222 50.01 4.93 -113.86
CA PRO A 222 50.75 5.53 -114.95
C PRO A 222 49.79 5.82 -116.12
N GLN A 223 49.47 7.10 -116.31
CA GLN A 223 48.86 7.72 -117.50
C GLN A 223 47.61 7.05 -118.12
N ARG A 224 46.44 7.70 -117.94
CA ARG A 224 45.46 7.83 -119.02
C ARG A 224 44.65 9.13 -118.91
N THR A 225 45.27 10.21 -119.37
CA THR A 225 44.56 11.34 -119.96
C THR A 225 44.02 10.94 -121.34
N ALA A 226 42.81 11.44 -121.67
CA ALA A 226 42.11 11.39 -122.95
C ALA A 226 41.38 10.07 -123.31
N ASN A 227 40.04 10.06 -123.18
CA ASN A 227 39.15 10.25 -124.34
C ASN A 227 37.68 9.94 -124.01
N ASN A 228 36.85 10.95 -124.29
CA ASN A 228 35.53 10.92 -124.95
C ASN A 228 34.36 10.06 -124.42
N SER A 229 33.32 10.79 -123.98
CA SER A 229 31.92 10.79 -124.47
C SER A 229 31.25 9.46 -124.85
N HIS A 230 30.17 9.08 -124.15
CA HIS A 230 28.79 8.96 -124.71
C HIS A 230 27.76 8.43 -123.66
N ASN A 231 26.74 9.26 -123.43
CA ASN A 231 25.30 8.94 -123.50
C ASN A 231 24.73 7.66 -122.81
N SER A 232 23.86 7.82 -121.80
CA SER A 232 22.39 7.75 -121.96
C SER A 232 21.61 7.42 -120.66
N LYS A 233 20.64 8.29 -120.38
CA LYS A 233 19.25 8.11 -119.90
C LYS A 233 18.83 6.89 -119.02
N LYS A 234 18.15 7.29 -117.94
CA LYS A 234 16.90 6.77 -117.34
C LYS A 234 16.95 5.44 -116.58
N SER A 235 16.57 5.48 -115.29
CA SER A 235 15.37 4.79 -114.76
C SER A 235 15.25 4.99 -113.23
N PHE A 236 14.19 5.67 -112.79
CA PHE A 236 13.49 5.41 -111.52
C PHE A 236 12.24 4.60 -111.91
N PRO A 237 11.70 3.65 -111.11
CA PRO A 237 10.97 4.02 -109.88
C PRO A 237 10.83 2.98 -108.73
N LYS A 238 10.39 3.52 -107.58
CA LYS A 238 9.48 3.03 -106.50
C LYS A 238 9.15 1.54 -106.33
N SER A 239 9.15 1.08 -105.06
CA SER A 239 8.06 0.32 -104.38
C SER A 239 8.43 0.11 -102.89
N THR A 240 7.73 0.71 -101.91
CA THR A 240 6.53 0.25 -101.15
C THR A 240 6.73 -0.90 -100.15
N THR A 241 6.41 -0.59 -98.89
CA THR A 241 5.62 -1.39 -97.93
C THR A 241 6.30 -2.51 -97.13
N LYS A 242 6.57 -2.26 -95.84
CA LYS A 242 5.68 -2.63 -94.71
C LYS A 242 6.05 -1.85 -93.46
#